data_AF-A0A9E3NPH2-F1
#
_entry.id   AF-A0A9E3NPH2-F1
#
_cell.length_a   1.000
_cell.length_b   1.000
_cell.length_c   1.000
_cell.angle_alpha   90.00
_cell.angle_beta   90.00
_cell.angle_gamma   90.00
#
_symmetry.space_group_name_H-M   'P 1'
#
loop_
_entity.id
_entity.type
_entity.pdbx_description
1 polymer ?
#
loop_
_entity_poly.entity_id
_entity_poly.type
_entity_poly.pdbx_seq_one_letter_code
_entity_poly.pdbx_strand_id
1 'polypeptide(L)'
;MDAGAIRQWLAILDSVSYYDLFRVPQDASPDRVRDAFHSFAESFHPDVHQWRHPSEQAAIGYIFRRGTEAYRVLSDPMLRVRYDEALANGILRPESVIVEQEGPKSMSINPAGAAARLVDKVRSPGARPFILRVEELLKKGDPQQAKIQLVMAMHMDPKNPALEAKAKELDEQIKAKAEEAKKNWKK
;
A
#
# COMPACT_ATOMS: atom_id res chain seq x y z
N MET A 1 7.89 -19.52 16.16
CA MET A 1 6.60 -19.96 15.56
C MET A 1 6.83 -21.12 14.61
N ASP A 2 6.12 -22.21 14.81
CA ASP A 2 6.21 -23.41 13.96
C ASP A 2 5.15 -23.38 12.86
N ALA A 3 5.36 -24.11 11.77
CA ALA A 3 4.39 -24.18 10.66
C ALA A 3 2.98 -24.65 11.11
N GLY A 4 2.92 -25.48 12.16
CA GLY A 4 1.66 -25.87 12.79
C GLY A 4 0.92 -24.71 13.46
N ALA A 5 1.64 -23.80 14.11
CA ALA A 5 1.06 -22.63 14.74
C ALA A 5 0.47 -21.67 13.69
N ILE A 6 1.16 -21.47 12.56
CA ILE A 6 0.67 -20.62 11.46
C ILE A 6 -0.67 -21.15 10.91
N ARG A 7 -0.79 -22.47 10.74
CA ARG A 7 -2.04 -23.11 10.30
C ARG A 7 -3.18 -22.93 11.30
N GLN A 8 -2.89 -23.06 12.59
CA GLN A 8 -3.89 -22.81 13.64
C GLN A 8 -4.34 -21.34 13.62
N TRP A 9 -3.42 -20.40 13.48
CA TRP A 9 -3.73 -18.98 13.32
C TRP A 9 -4.65 -18.72 12.13
N LEU A 10 -4.35 -19.30 10.97
CA LEU A 10 -5.21 -19.21 9.79
C LEU A 10 -6.63 -19.74 10.04
N ALA A 11 -6.76 -20.84 10.77
CA ALA A 11 -8.07 -21.43 11.08
C ALA A 11 -8.88 -20.56 12.04
N ILE A 12 -8.24 -19.98 13.07
CA ILE A 12 -8.97 -19.15 14.04
C ILE A 12 -9.35 -17.78 13.48
N LEU A 13 -8.60 -17.22 12.53
CA LEU A 13 -8.82 -15.87 12.00
C LEU A 13 -10.23 -15.64 11.44
N ASP A 14 -10.90 -16.68 10.96
CA ASP A 14 -12.26 -16.59 10.42
C ASP A 14 -13.35 -16.71 11.51
N SER A 15 -13.00 -17.29 12.66
CA SER A 15 -13.91 -17.59 13.76
C SER A 15 -13.76 -16.68 14.98
N VAL A 16 -12.79 -15.76 14.97
CA VAL A 16 -12.53 -14.84 16.09
C VAL A 16 -12.88 -13.40 15.73
N SER A 17 -13.33 -12.65 16.73
CA SER A 17 -13.55 -11.21 16.61
C SER A 17 -12.20 -10.44 16.58
N TYR A 18 -12.22 -9.18 16.18
CA TYR A 18 -11.03 -8.31 16.26
C TYR A 18 -10.59 -8.05 17.71
N TYR A 19 -11.52 -8.11 18.66
CA TYR A 19 -11.22 -8.00 20.08
C TYR A 19 -10.50 -9.26 20.60
N ASP A 20 -10.99 -10.44 20.23
CA ASP A 20 -10.33 -11.73 20.52
C ASP A 20 -8.95 -11.82 19.89
N LEU A 21 -8.79 -11.30 18.66
CA LEU A 21 -7.53 -11.31 17.94
C LEU A 21 -6.41 -10.62 18.73
N PHE A 22 -6.73 -9.48 19.35
CA PHE A 22 -5.80 -8.73 20.21
C PHE A 22 -5.88 -9.11 21.68
N ARG A 23 -6.78 -10.03 22.06
CA ARG A 23 -7.06 -10.41 23.44
C ARG A 23 -7.38 -9.21 24.33
N VAL A 24 -8.12 -8.26 23.78
CA VAL A 24 -8.57 -7.06 24.48
C VAL A 24 -10.07 -7.12 24.72
N PRO A 25 -10.59 -6.55 25.82
CA PRO A 25 -12.02 -6.45 26.03
C PRO A 25 -12.66 -5.52 24.99
N GLN A 26 -13.96 -5.70 24.74
CA GLN A 26 -14.74 -4.83 23.84
C GLN A 26 -14.79 -3.36 24.32
N ASP A 27 -14.55 -3.12 25.61
CA ASP A 27 -14.45 -1.77 26.22
C ASP A 27 -13.02 -1.19 26.18
N ALA A 28 -12.05 -1.88 25.55
CA ALA A 28 -10.66 -1.47 25.58
C ALA A 28 -10.45 -0.05 25.00
N SER A 29 -9.66 0.77 25.68
CA SER A 29 -9.23 2.06 25.18
C SER A 29 -8.38 1.91 23.91
N PRO A 30 -8.39 2.91 23.00
CA PRO A 30 -7.58 2.86 21.76
C PRO A 30 -6.08 2.69 22.03
N ASP A 31 -5.59 3.18 23.17
CA ASP A 31 -4.19 2.99 23.60
C ASP A 31 -3.85 1.52 23.89
N ARG A 32 -4.77 0.79 24.54
CA ARG A 32 -4.63 -0.66 24.77
C ARG A 32 -4.65 -1.46 23.47
N VAL A 33 -5.50 -1.06 22.53
CA VAL A 33 -5.57 -1.68 21.19
C VAL A 33 -4.25 -1.45 20.44
N ARG A 34 -3.65 -0.25 20.55
CA ARG A 34 -2.35 0.06 19.96
C ARG A 34 -1.23 -0.78 20.56
N ASP A 35 -1.18 -0.90 21.87
CA ASP A 35 -0.17 -1.71 22.58
C ASP A 35 -0.28 -3.19 22.17
N ALA A 36 -1.50 -3.75 22.15
CA ALA A 36 -1.75 -5.11 21.70
C ALA A 36 -1.39 -5.33 20.22
N PHE A 37 -1.69 -4.36 19.35
CA PHE A 37 -1.27 -4.41 17.95
C PHE A 37 0.25 -4.37 17.81
N HIS A 38 0.96 -3.60 18.63
CA HIS A 38 2.41 -3.54 18.60
C HIS A 38 3.02 -4.91 18.94
N SER A 39 2.58 -5.53 20.03
CA SER A 39 3.01 -6.89 20.40
C SER A 39 2.66 -7.94 19.33
N PHE A 40 1.50 -7.80 18.69
CA PHE A 40 1.10 -8.65 17.56
C PHE A 40 2.02 -8.44 16.35
N ALA A 41 2.30 -7.18 15.99
CA ALA A 41 3.13 -6.83 14.85
C ALA A 41 4.57 -7.36 15.02
N GLU A 42 5.17 -7.23 16.21
CA GLU A 42 6.49 -7.80 16.51
C GLU A 42 6.53 -9.32 16.28
N SER A 43 5.43 -10.02 16.54
CA SER A 43 5.33 -11.47 16.38
C SER A 43 5.05 -11.94 14.95
N PHE A 44 4.37 -11.12 14.13
CA PHE A 44 3.90 -11.51 12.80
C PHE A 44 4.46 -10.64 11.65
N HIS A 45 5.44 -9.77 11.91
CA HIS A 45 6.00 -8.90 10.88
C HIS A 45 6.63 -9.71 9.74
N PRO A 46 6.34 -9.42 8.46
CA PRO A 46 6.88 -10.20 7.34
C PRO A 46 8.41 -10.09 7.21
N ASP A 47 9.00 -8.97 7.64
CA ASP A 47 10.46 -8.73 7.57
C ASP A 47 11.27 -9.70 8.44
N VAL A 48 10.74 -10.06 9.62
CA VAL A 48 11.39 -11.05 10.51
C VAL A 48 11.10 -12.49 10.09
N HIS A 49 10.40 -12.71 8.98
CA HIS A 49 10.05 -14.03 8.47
C HIS A 49 10.48 -14.25 7.00
N GLN A 50 11.25 -13.31 6.44
CA GLN A 50 11.71 -13.35 5.04
C GLN A 50 12.57 -14.59 4.68
N TRP A 51 13.20 -15.22 5.68
CA TRP A 51 14.01 -16.43 5.51
C TRP A 51 13.21 -17.74 5.54
N ARG A 52 11.89 -17.70 5.70
CA ARG A 52 11.03 -18.90 5.74
C ARG A 52 10.63 -19.39 4.35
N HIS A 53 9.96 -20.54 4.28
CA HIS A 53 9.39 -21.03 3.03
C HIS A 53 8.34 -20.04 2.49
N PRO A 54 8.26 -19.79 1.17
CA PRO A 54 7.34 -18.82 0.57
C PRO A 54 5.87 -19.04 0.95
N SER A 55 5.43 -20.29 1.11
CA SER A 55 4.07 -20.59 1.57
C SER A 55 3.80 -20.13 3.01
N GLU A 56 4.81 -20.22 3.89
CA GLU A 56 4.70 -19.71 5.26
C GLU A 56 4.75 -18.18 5.29
N GLN A 57 5.59 -17.57 4.45
CA GLN A 57 5.63 -16.11 4.30
C GLN A 57 4.26 -15.57 3.87
N ALA A 58 3.63 -16.19 2.87
CA ALA A 58 2.29 -15.80 2.42
C ALA A 58 1.25 -15.93 3.53
N ALA A 59 1.30 -17.02 4.31
CA ALA A 59 0.41 -17.23 5.44
C ALA A 59 0.62 -16.20 6.57
N ILE A 60 1.87 -15.91 6.93
CA ILE A 60 2.21 -14.88 7.93
C ILE A 60 1.77 -13.50 7.44
N GLY A 61 1.99 -13.19 6.17
CA GLY A 61 1.51 -11.95 5.56
C GLY A 61 -0.01 -11.81 5.61
N TYR A 62 -0.75 -12.90 5.41
CA TYR A 62 -2.20 -12.93 5.56
C TYR A 62 -2.63 -12.64 7.01
N ILE A 63 -1.98 -13.28 7.99
CA ILE A 63 -2.24 -13.06 9.42
C ILE A 63 -1.94 -11.60 9.81
N PHE A 64 -0.80 -11.07 9.37
CA PHE A 64 -0.40 -9.69 9.63
C PHE A 64 -1.39 -8.68 9.00
N ARG A 65 -1.84 -8.94 7.77
CA ARG A 65 -2.86 -8.13 7.10
C ARG A 65 -4.16 -8.11 7.90
N ARG A 66 -4.58 -9.24 8.48
CA ARG A 66 -5.75 -9.32 9.35
C ARG A 66 -5.59 -8.54 10.65
N GLY A 67 -4.45 -8.65 11.31
CA GLY A 67 -4.16 -7.81 12.48
C GLY A 67 -4.19 -6.32 12.14
N THR A 68 -3.63 -5.93 11.01
CA THR A 68 -3.64 -4.51 10.59
C THR A 68 -5.06 -4.01 10.30
N GLU A 69 -5.91 -4.84 9.69
CA GLU A 69 -7.33 -4.55 9.47
C GLU A 69 -8.06 -4.35 10.82
N ALA A 70 -7.90 -5.29 11.75
CA ALA A 70 -8.46 -5.20 13.10
C ALA A 70 -8.03 -3.92 13.82
N TYR A 71 -6.73 -3.58 13.79
CA TYR A 71 -6.22 -2.36 14.44
C TYR A 71 -6.84 -1.09 13.85
N ARG A 72 -6.97 -0.99 12.53
CA ARG A 72 -7.59 0.18 11.90
C ARG A 72 -9.04 0.36 12.33
N VAL A 73 -9.80 -0.73 12.35
CA VAL A 73 -11.22 -0.72 12.73
C VAL A 73 -11.38 -0.34 14.19
N LEU A 74 -10.57 -0.91 15.09
CA LEU A 74 -10.69 -0.67 16.52
C LEU A 74 -10.04 0.65 16.99
N SER A 75 -9.06 1.17 16.24
CA SER A 75 -8.40 2.44 16.54
C SER A 75 -9.22 3.65 16.12
N ASP A 76 -10.10 3.52 15.12
CA ASP A 76 -10.97 4.61 14.66
C ASP A 76 -12.35 4.50 15.33
N PRO A 77 -12.81 5.54 16.06
CA PRO A 77 -14.06 5.46 16.79
C PRO A 77 -15.29 5.30 15.87
N MET A 78 -15.27 5.82 14.64
CA MET A 78 -16.39 5.66 13.71
C MET A 78 -16.42 4.23 13.13
N LEU A 79 -15.26 3.68 12.77
CA LEU A 79 -15.18 2.30 12.27
C LEU A 79 -15.50 1.29 13.36
N ARG A 80 -15.08 1.56 14.60
CA ARG A 80 -15.35 0.72 15.76
C ARG A 80 -16.85 0.62 16.03
N VAL A 81 -17.57 1.74 16.03
CA VAL A 81 -19.04 1.73 16.19
C VAL A 81 -19.70 0.85 15.12
N ARG A 82 -19.32 1.01 13.85
CA ARG A 82 -19.86 0.17 12.75
C ARG A 82 -19.52 -1.30 12.93
N TYR A 83 -18.33 -1.59 13.46
CA TYR A 83 -17.92 -2.95 13.76
C TYR A 83 -18.71 -3.55 14.91
N ASP A 84 -18.94 -2.80 15.99
CA ASP A 84 -19.77 -3.22 17.12
C ASP A 84 -21.22 -3.46 16.67
N GLU A 85 -21.78 -2.62 15.81
CA GLU A 85 -23.09 -2.83 15.19
C GLU A 85 -23.13 -4.12 14.36
N ALA A 86 -22.10 -4.37 13.55
CA ALA A 86 -22.00 -5.61 12.77
C ALA A 86 -21.86 -6.84 13.67
N LEU A 87 -21.09 -6.74 14.75
CA LEU A 87 -20.88 -7.81 15.72
C LEU A 87 -22.20 -8.17 16.42
N ALA A 88 -23.02 -7.18 16.75
CA ALA A 88 -24.37 -7.39 17.29
C ALA A 88 -25.31 -8.14 16.31
N ASN A 89 -25.05 -8.03 15.00
CA ASN A 89 -25.75 -8.77 13.96
C ASN A 89 -25.10 -10.15 13.65
N GLY A 90 -24.09 -10.57 14.43
CA GLY A 90 -23.36 -11.83 14.24
C GLY A 90 -22.33 -11.79 13.11
N ILE A 91 -22.01 -10.60 12.57
CA ILE A 91 -21.05 -10.43 11.48
C ILE A 91 -19.69 -10.13 12.08
N LEU A 92 -18.81 -11.14 12.14
CA LEU A 92 -17.46 -11.02 12.71
C LEU A 92 -16.51 -10.17 11.85
N ARG A 93 -16.81 -10.04 10.55
CA ARG A 93 -16.05 -9.24 9.58
C ARG A 93 -16.98 -8.57 8.56
N PRO A 94 -17.46 -7.36 8.83
CA PRO A 94 -18.26 -6.64 7.85
C PRO A 94 -17.35 -6.10 6.72
N GLU A 95 -17.69 -6.38 5.45
CA GLU A 95 -16.93 -5.85 4.31
C GLU A 95 -16.93 -4.32 4.26
N SER A 96 -17.96 -3.68 4.84
CA SER A 96 -18.11 -2.22 4.91
C SER A 96 -17.06 -1.51 5.79
N VAL A 97 -16.35 -2.24 6.66
CA VAL A 97 -15.23 -1.69 7.45
C VAL A 97 -13.87 -2.18 6.96
N ILE A 98 -13.83 -3.06 5.94
CA ILE A 98 -12.60 -3.47 5.27
C ILE A 98 -12.10 -2.27 4.48
N VAL A 99 -11.26 -1.46 5.10
CA VAL A 99 -10.42 -0.52 4.39
C VAL A 99 -9.31 -1.36 3.76
N GLU A 100 -9.48 -1.73 2.48
CA GLU A 100 -8.43 -2.42 1.73
C GLU A 100 -7.09 -1.74 1.96
N GLN A 101 -6.05 -2.56 2.14
CA GLN A 101 -4.68 -2.10 2.19
C GLN A 101 -4.30 -1.54 0.81
N GLU A 102 -4.60 -0.27 0.58
CA GLU A 102 -3.62 0.58 -0.07
C GLU A 102 -2.38 0.51 0.82
N GLY A 103 -1.28 -0.03 0.26
CA GLY A 103 0.01 -0.19 0.92
C GLY A 103 0.57 1.14 1.45
N PRO A 104 1.81 1.16 1.97
CA PRO A 104 2.33 2.31 2.72
C PRO A 104 2.08 3.62 1.96
N LYS A 105 1.41 4.56 2.64
CA LYS A 105 1.17 5.94 2.20
C LYS A 105 2.50 6.60 1.85
N SER A 106 2.95 6.47 0.60
CA SER A 106 3.70 7.53 -0.06
C SER A 106 2.68 8.59 -0.46
N MET A 107 2.44 9.54 0.46
CA MET A 107 1.85 10.87 0.24
C MET A 107 0.85 11.08 -0.93
N SER A 108 -0.41 11.26 -0.51
CA SER A 108 -1.38 12.28 -0.94
C SER A 108 -2.20 12.18 -2.25
N ILE A 109 -3.50 11.90 -2.04
CA ILE A 109 -4.75 12.59 -2.49
C ILE A 109 -4.84 13.21 -3.91
N ASN A 110 -5.70 12.63 -4.77
CA ASN A 110 -6.99 13.20 -5.27
C ASN A 110 -7.43 12.53 -6.59
N PRO A 111 -8.71 12.09 -6.73
CA PRO A 111 -9.31 11.74 -8.01
C PRO A 111 -9.87 13.02 -8.64
N ALA A 112 -9.03 13.79 -9.32
CA ALA A 112 -9.48 14.91 -10.13
C ALA A 112 -8.90 14.80 -11.54
N GLY A 113 -9.79 14.89 -12.53
CA GLY A 113 -9.41 15.22 -13.90
C GLY A 113 -9.41 14.03 -14.85
N ALA A 114 -10.50 13.91 -15.59
CA ALA A 114 -10.61 13.15 -16.83
C ALA A 114 -9.66 13.74 -17.90
N ALA A 115 -8.40 13.33 -17.85
CA ALA A 115 -7.49 13.34 -18.98
C ALA A 115 -6.89 11.93 -19.05
N ALA A 116 -7.00 11.26 -20.19
CA ALA A 116 -6.50 9.90 -20.38
C ALA A 116 -5.09 9.79 -19.82
N ARG A 117 -4.93 9.07 -18.69
CA ARG A 117 -3.67 9.00 -17.96
C ARG A 117 -2.68 8.20 -18.79
N LEU A 118 -1.40 8.41 -18.55
CA LEU A 118 -0.39 7.64 -19.29
C LEU A 118 -0.55 6.14 -19.03
N VAL A 119 -1.01 5.77 -17.82
CA VAL A 119 -1.29 4.38 -17.41
C VAL A 119 -2.38 3.71 -18.27
N ASP A 120 -3.35 4.46 -18.79
CA ASP A 120 -4.42 3.94 -19.65
C ASP A 120 -3.93 3.58 -21.06
N LYS A 121 -2.76 4.09 -21.46
CA LYS A 121 -2.15 3.87 -22.79
C LYS A 121 -1.11 2.75 -22.79
N VAL A 122 -0.85 2.12 -21.63
CA VAL A 122 0.12 1.03 -21.47
C VAL A 122 -0.53 -0.31 -21.77
N ARG A 123 0.08 -1.11 -22.65
CA ARG A 123 -0.44 -2.44 -23.01
C ARG A 123 0.04 -3.50 -22.02
N SER A 124 1.30 -3.46 -21.61
CA SER A 124 1.86 -4.39 -20.63
C SER A 124 1.42 -4.12 -19.19
N PRO A 125 0.81 -5.08 -18.48
CA PRO A 125 0.43 -4.93 -17.08
C PRO A 125 1.63 -4.70 -16.15
N GLY A 126 2.82 -5.22 -16.51
CA GLY A 126 4.06 -5.00 -15.76
C GLY A 126 4.60 -3.56 -15.82
N ALA A 127 4.28 -2.80 -16.87
CA ALA A 127 4.72 -1.41 -17.03
C ALA A 127 3.85 -0.41 -16.24
N ARG A 128 2.64 -0.81 -15.82
CA ARG A 128 1.69 0.04 -15.06
C ARG A 128 2.26 0.67 -13.77
N PRO A 129 2.89 -0.08 -12.85
CA PRO A 129 3.42 0.50 -11.60
C PRO A 129 4.49 1.58 -11.87
N PHE A 130 5.30 1.39 -12.90
CA PHE A 130 6.33 2.36 -13.30
C PHE A 130 5.71 3.65 -13.84
N ILE A 131 4.65 3.55 -14.64
CA ILE A 131 3.96 4.72 -15.19
C ILE A 131 3.23 5.53 -14.12
N LEU A 132 2.59 4.87 -13.17
CA LEU A 132 2.01 5.55 -12.01
C LEU A 132 3.08 6.31 -11.23
N ARG A 133 4.28 5.73 -11.10
CA ARG A 133 5.43 6.38 -10.45
C ARG A 133 5.95 7.58 -11.24
N VAL A 134 5.97 7.51 -12.57
CA VAL A 134 6.33 8.64 -13.46
C VAL A 134 5.39 9.82 -13.23
N GLU A 135 4.08 9.59 -13.22
CA GLU A 135 3.08 10.66 -13.02
C GLU A 135 3.20 11.30 -11.62
N GLU A 136 3.53 10.51 -10.59
CA GLU A 136 3.78 11.04 -9.24
C GLU A 136 5.06 11.88 -9.18
N LEU A 137 6.17 11.40 -9.77
CA LEU A 137 7.46 12.11 -9.75
C LEU A 137 7.41 13.41 -10.55
N LEU A 138 6.60 13.45 -11.62
CA LEU A 138 6.31 14.67 -12.35
C LEU A 138 5.57 15.70 -11.49
N LYS A 139 4.57 15.27 -10.70
CA LYS A 139 3.88 16.16 -9.74
C LYS A 139 4.82 16.67 -8.65
N LYS A 140 5.81 15.87 -8.26
CA LYS A 140 6.84 16.24 -7.27
C LYS A 140 7.94 17.15 -7.84
N GLY A 141 8.00 17.33 -9.16
CA GLY A 141 8.99 18.19 -9.82
C GLY A 141 10.37 17.53 -9.97
N ASP A 142 10.42 16.20 -9.98
CA ASP A 142 11.63 15.39 -10.10
C ASP A 142 11.70 14.67 -11.47
N PRO A 143 11.93 15.42 -12.57
CA PRO A 143 11.86 14.86 -13.92
C PRO A 143 12.99 13.84 -14.20
N GLN A 144 14.12 13.93 -13.47
CA GLN A 144 15.21 12.93 -13.58
C GLN A 144 14.80 11.57 -13.04
N GLN A 145 14.16 11.53 -11.87
CA GLN A 145 13.65 10.29 -11.28
C GLN A 145 12.49 9.73 -12.12
N ALA A 146 11.63 10.61 -12.63
CA ALA A 146 10.57 10.21 -13.57
C ALA A 146 11.14 9.52 -14.82
N LYS A 147 12.26 10.01 -15.37
CA LYS A 147 12.91 9.40 -16.53
C LYS A 147 13.41 7.97 -16.27
N ILE A 148 13.99 7.71 -15.09
CA ILE A 148 14.45 6.36 -14.72
C ILE A 148 13.27 5.37 -14.71
N GLN A 149 12.16 5.76 -14.10
CA GLN A 149 10.95 4.93 -14.04
C GLN A 149 10.35 4.72 -15.43
N LEU A 150 10.38 5.74 -16.29
CA LEU A 150 9.88 5.63 -17.65
C LEU A 150 10.73 4.69 -18.51
N VAL A 151 12.06 4.70 -18.36
CA VAL A 151 12.95 3.75 -19.06
C VAL A 151 12.65 2.30 -18.66
N MET A 152 12.39 2.06 -17.37
CA MET A 152 11.95 0.74 -16.90
C MET A 152 10.62 0.31 -17.52
N ALA A 153 9.66 1.24 -17.64
CA ALA A 153 8.40 1.00 -18.31
C ALA A 153 8.57 0.68 -19.81
N MET A 154 9.45 1.40 -20.52
CA MET A 154 9.76 1.17 -21.93
C MET A 154 10.42 -0.18 -22.18
N HIS A 155 11.19 -0.69 -21.22
CA HIS A 155 11.76 -2.04 -21.30
C HIS A 155 10.67 -3.12 -21.24
N MET A 156 9.60 -2.87 -20.47
CA MET A 156 8.48 -3.80 -20.28
C MET A 156 7.38 -3.68 -21.34
N ASP A 157 7.27 -2.54 -22.02
CA ASP A 157 6.34 -2.29 -23.12
C ASP A 157 7.11 -1.69 -24.31
N PRO A 158 8.01 -2.48 -24.95
CA PRO A 158 8.80 -1.98 -26.07
C PRO A 158 7.89 -1.60 -27.24
N LYS A 159 8.18 -0.46 -27.89
CA LYS A 159 7.43 0.11 -29.04
C LYS A 159 6.06 0.76 -28.70
N ASN A 160 5.90 1.32 -27.51
CA ASN A 160 4.73 2.14 -27.19
C ASN A 160 4.98 3.63 -27.50
N PRO A 161 4.28 4.21 -28.50
CA PRO A 161 4.50 5.61 -28.91
C PRO A 161 4.15 6.61 -27.79
N ALA A 162 3.26 6.26 -26.86
CA ALA A 162 2.91 7.12 -25.73
C ALA A 162 4.07 7.25 -24.73
N LEU A 163 4.83 6.17 -24.52
CA LEU A 163 5.99 6.17 -23.63
C LEU A 163 7.16 6.92 -24.25
N GLU A 164 7.37 6.76 -25.56
CA GLU A 164 8.40 7.48 -26.31
C GLU A 164 8.16 9.00 -26.34
N ALA A 165 6.91 9.42 -26.57
CA ALA A 165 6.54 10.83 -26.51
C ALA A 165 6.80 11.44 -25.13
N LYS A 166 6.50 10.70 -24.05
CA LYS A 166 6.75 11.14 -22.68
C LYS A 166 8.22 11.16 -22.31
N ALA A 167 9.04 10.27 -22.88
CA ALA A 167 10.48 10.27 -22.66
C ALA A 167 11.11 11.54 -23.25
N LYS A 168 10.68 11.95 -24.44
CA LYS A 168 11.12 13.21 -25.06
C LYS A 168 10.75 14.43 -24.23
N GLU A 169 9.49 14.50 -23.76
CA GLU A 169 9.01 15.59 -22.89
C GLU A 169 9.83 15.69 -21.59
N LEU A 170 10.19 14.56 -20.98
CA LEU A 170 11.04 14.54 -19.79
C LEU A 170 12.47 15.01 -20.06
N ASP A 171 13.06 14.63 -21.20
CA ASP A 171 14.39 15.13 -21.61
C ASP A 171 14.42 16.65 -21.73
N GLU A 172 13.37 17.22 -22.34
CA GLU A 172 13.23 18.67 -22.48
C GLU A 172 13.08 19.35 -21.12
N GLN A 173 12.29 18.79 -20.20
CA GLN A 173 12.15 19.30 -18.84
C GLN A 173 13.45 19.22 -18.03
N ILE A 174 14.21 18.13 -18.15
CA ILE A 174 15.50 17.98 -17.48
C ILE A 174 16.49 19.02 -18.01
N LYS A 175 16.54 19.20 -19.34
CA LYS A 175 17.41 20.19 -19.98
C LYS A 175 17.03 21.61 -19.55
N ALA A 176 15.73 21.95 -19.56
CA ALA A 176 15.24 23.27 -19.13
C ALA A 176 15.62 23.55 -17.67
N LYS A 177 15.40 22.59 -16.77
CA LYS A 177 15.76 22.71 -15.34
C LYS A 177 17.28 22.85 -15.15
N ALA A 178 18.08 22.16 -15.95
CA ALA A 178 19.54 22.28 -15.93
C ALA A 178 20.02 23.65 -16.43
N GLU A 179 19.42 24.20 -17.49
CA GLU A 179 19.74 25.53 -18.01
C GLU A 179 19.30 26.65 -17.03
N GLU A 180 18.15 26.49 -16.39
CA GLU A 180 17.69 27.40 -15.32
C GLU A 180 18.65 27.40 -14.13
N ALA A 181 19.08 26.22 -13.67
CA ALA A 181 20.06 26.08 -12.61
C ALA A 181 21.40 26.76 -12.96
N LYS A 182 21.89 26.61 -14.21
CA LYS A 182 23.11 27.29 -14.70
C LYS A 182 22.96 28.81 -14.73
N LYS A 183 21.79 29.31 -15.12
CA LYS A 183 21.49 30.75 -15.16
C LYS A 183 21.42 31.34 -13.74
N ASN A 184 20.87 30.58 -12.79
CA ASN A 184 20.77 30.98 -11.39
C ASN A 184 22.13 30.95 -10.66
N TRP A 185 23.06 30.10 -11.07
CA TRP A 185 24.43 30.06 -10.52
C TRP A 185 25.34 31.19 -11.04
N LYS A 186 25.03 31.77 -12.20
CA LYS A 186 25.83 32.84 -12.84
C LYS A 186 25.36 34.26 -12.49
N LYS A 187 24.34 34.41 -11.65
CA LYS A 187 23.78 35.68 -11.20
C LYS A 187 24.21 35.95 -9.76
#